data_AF-A0A4V0X400-F1
#
_entry.id   AF-A0A4V0X400-F1
#
_cell.length_a   1.000
_cell.length_b   1.000
_cell.length_c   1.000
_cell.angle_alpha   90.00
_cell.angle_beta   90.00
_cell.angle_gamma   90.00
#
_symmetry.space_group_name_H-M   'P 1'
#
loop_
_entity.id
_entity.type
_entity.pdbx_description
1 polymer ?
#
loop_
_entity_poly.entity_id
_entity_poly.type
_entity_poly.pdbx_seq_one_letter_code
_entity_poly.pdbx_strand_id
1 'polypeptide(L)'
;MANTLIMPPKSDILHTDPHCRPLLRLRQLAEEIASALERNDLEIVERATVLLPSAMEQCGQIEPSFVQQHEEVRLFAYETHQMLTQCDETLQSAMINVATELRRLRLAHKNREWVQQQEYAVVGKRLDTSR
;
A
#
# COMPACT_ATOMS: atom_id res chain seq x y z
N MET A 1 -53.36 -14.63 18.94
CA MET A 1 -52.39 -15.43 18.16
C MET A 1 -51.33 -14.46 17.63
N ALA A 2 -50.20 -14.34 18.32
CA ALA A 2 -49.13 -13.44 17.93
C ALA A 2 -48.19 -14.18 16.97
N ASN A 3 -48.12 -13.70 15.73
CA ASN A 3 -47.26 -14.26 14.69
C ASN A 3 -45.88 -13.62 14.85
N THR A 4 -44.97 -14.29 15.56
CA THR A 4 -43.59 -13.84 15.71
C THR A 4 -42.84 -14.14 14.42
N LEU A 5 -42.64 -13.11 13.59
CA LEU A 5 -41.68 -13.13 12.49
C LEU A 5 -40.28 -13.36 13.08
N ILE A 6 -39.83 -14.61 13.09
CA ILE A 6 -38.44 -14.96 13.32
C ILE A 6 -37.67 -14.44 12.11
N MET A 7 -37.07 -13.25 12.23
CA MET A 7 -36.04 -12.82 11.29
C MET A 7 -34.99 -13.93 11.25
N PRO A 8 -34.61 -14.43 10.05
CA PRO A 8 -33.50 -15.36 9.98
C PRO A 8 -32.26 -14.68 10.59
N PRO A 9 -31.44 -15.41 11.35
CA PRO A 9 -30.19 -14.85 11.85
C PRO A 9 -29.40 -14.33 10.65
N LYS A 10 -28.87 -13.09 10.74
CA LYS A 10 -27.83 -12.62 9.81
C LYS A 10 -26.75 -13.69 9.81
N SER A 11 -26.60 -14.39 8.70
CA SER A 11 -25.71 -15.54 8.60
C SER A 11 -24.29 -15.03 8.68
N ASP A 12 -23.61 -15.20 9.81
CA ASP A 12 -22.22 -14.79 9.94
C ASP A 12 -21.28 -15.84 9.30
N ILE A 13 -21.51 -16.14 8.01
CA ILE A 13 -20.80 -17.18 7.26
C ILE A 13 -19.31 -16.88 7.17
N LEU A 14 -18.94 -15.59 7.10
CA LEU A 14 -17.55 -15.15 7.04
C LEU A 14 -16.73 -15.66 8.23
N HIS A 15 -17.30 -15.65 9.45
CA HIS A 15 -16.61 -16.06 10.67
C HIS A 15 -16.87 -17.51 11.10
N THR A 16 -17.95 -18.12 10.60
CA THR A 16 -18.34 -19.49 10.96
C THR A 16 -17.83 -20.54 9.97
N ASP A 17 -17.68 -20.18 8.70
CA ASP A 17 -17.26 -21.12 7.65
C ASP A 17 -15.72 -21.15 7.50
N PRO A 18 -15.08 -22.34 7.63
CA PRO A 18 -13.64 -22.47 7.44
C PRO A 18 -13.16 -22.10 6.03
N HIS A 19 -14.01 -22.19 5.00
CA HIS A 19 -13.70 -21.79 3.63
C HIS A 19 -13.44 -20.29 3.49
N CYS A 20 -13.95 -19.46 4.41
CA CYS A 20 -13.72 -18.02 4.41
C CYS A 20 -12.38 -17.60 5.05
N ARG A 21 -11.66 -18.51 5.72
CA ARG A 21 -10.40 -18.18 6.44
C ARG A 21 -9.33 -17.52 5.55
N PRO A 22 -9.06 -17.98 4.31
CA PRO A 22 -8.10 -17.30 3.45
C PRO A 22 -8.49 -15.85 3.16
N LEU A 23 -9.78 -15.61 2.92
CA LEU A 23 -10.31 -14.30 2.60
C LEU A 23 -10.24 -13.35 3.81
N LEU A 24 -10.55 -13.85 5.01
CA LEU A 24 -10.35 -13.11 6.26
C LEU A 24 -8.88 -12.76 6.48
N ARG A 25 -7.97 -13.70 6.20
CA ARG A 25 -6.53 -13.44 6.33
C ARG A 25 -6.06 -12.38 5.34
N LEU A 26 -6.54 -12.43 4.11
CA LEU A 26 -6.24 -11.41 3.10
C LEU A 26 -6.77 -10.03 3.50
N ARG A 27 -7.99 -9.97 4.04
CA ARG A 27 -8.55 -8.72 4.60
C ARG A 27 -7.67 -8.16 5.70
N GLN A 28 -7.27 -9.00 6.66
CA GLN A 28 -6.41 -8.58 7.77
C GLN A 28 -5.08 -8.00 7.27
N LEU A 29 -4.43 -8.64 6.29
CA LEU A 29 -3.20 -8.13 5.69
C LEU A 29 -3.42 -6.78 5.03
N ALA A 30 -4.52 -6.60 4.30
CA ALA A 30 -4.84 -5.34 3.67
C ALA A 30 -5.08 -4.21 4.71
N GLU A 31 -5.71 -4.52 5.85
CA GLU A 31 -5.91 -3.55 6.96
C GLU A 31 -4.59 -3.21 7.65
N GLU A 32 -3.72 -4.20 7.87
CA GLU A 32 -2.37 -4.01 8.42
C GLU A 32 -1.54 -3.09 7.51
N ILE A 33 -1.59 -3.30 6.19
CA ILE A 33 -0.90 -2.46 5.20
C ILE A 33 -1.47 -1.05 5.20
N ALA A 34 -2.78 -0.89 5.11
CA ALA A 34 -3.43 0.42 5.10
C ALA A 34 -3.06 1.23 6.37
N SER A 35 -3.17 0.59 7.54
CA SER A 35 -2.84 1.22 8.82
C SER A 35 -1.35 1.55 8.95
N ALA A 36 -0.46 0.72 8.39
CA ALA A 36 0.98 1.01 8.36
C ALA A 36 1.32 2.17 7.41
N LEU A 37 0.65 2.26 6.25
CA LEU A 37 0.78 3.38 5.32
C LEU A 37 0.35 4.70 5.95
N GLU A 38 -0.76 4.73 6.69
CA GLU A 38 -1.22 5.92 7.42
C GLU A 38 -0.17 6.42 8.43
N ARG A 39 0.56 5.50 9.06
CA ARG A 39 1.64 5.81 10.01
C ARG A 39 3.00 6.05 9.35
N ASN A 40 3.13 5.89 8.04
CA ASN A 40 4.39 5.85 7.30
C ASN A 40 5.38 4.77 7.82
N ASP A 41 4.87 3.66 8.35
CA ASP A 41 5.68 2.54 8.83
C ASP A 41 5.99 1.56 7.69
N LEU A 42 7.01 1.88 6.91
CA LEU A 42 7.36 1.11 5.71
C LEU A 42 7.93 -0.28 6.02
N GLU A 43 8.48 -0.50 7.22
CA GLU A 43 8.99 -1.82 7.64
C GLU A 43 7.84 -2.81 7.82
N ILE A 44 6.73 -2.36 8.42
CA ILE A 44 5.51 -3.18 8.51
C ILE A 44 4.91 -3.42 7.13
N VAL A 45 4.87 -2.40 6.27
CA VAL A 45 4.36 -2.55 4.89
C VAL A 45 5.18 -3.59 4.12
N GLU A 46 6.51 -3.54 4.19
CA GLU A 46 7.38 -4.54 3.55
C GLU A 46 7.09 -5.95 4.08
N ARG A 47 7.02 -6.13 5.40
CA ARG A 47 6.74 -7.45 5.99
C ARG A 47 5.36 -8.00 5.62
N ALA A 48 4.33 -7.16 5.62
CA ALA A 48 2.98 -7.57 5.27
C ALA A 48 2.85 -7.88 3.78
N THR A 49 3.48 -7.09 2.91
CA THR A 49 3.46 -7.31 1.45
C THR A 49 4.15 -8.61 1.03
N VAL A 50 5.20 -9.05 1.75
CA VAL A 50 5.83 -10.37 1.54
C VAL A 50 4.85 -11.53 1.74
N LEU A 51 3.84 -11.36 2.61
CA LEU A 51 2.84 -12.39 2.89
C LEU A 51 1.66 -12.40 1.91
N LEU A 52 1.45 -11.32 1.15
CA LEU A 52 0.32 -11.18 0.23
C LEU A 52 0.25 -12.27 -0.86
N PRO A 53 1.35 -12.65 -1.55
CA PRO A 53 1.27 -13.65 -2.63
C PRO A 53 0.72 -14.99 -2.14
N SER A 54 1.19 -15.46 -0.99
CA SER A 54 0.70 -16.71 -0.39
C SER A 54 -0.76 -16.60 0.05
N ALA A 55 -1.17 -15.47 0.63
CA ALA A 55 -2.57 -15.26 1.00
C ALA A 55 -3.50 -15.20 -0.23
N MET A 56 -3.07 -14.54 -1.30
CA MET A 56 -3.81 -14.49 -2.57
C MET A 56 -3.93 -15.87 -3.23
N GLU A 57 -2.87 -16.68 -3.19
CA GLU A 57 -2.90 -18.06 -3.67
C GLU A 57 -3.91 -18.90 -2.89
N GLN A 58 -3.93 -18.79 -1.56
CA GLN A 58 -4.91 -19.47 -0.72
C GLN A 58 -6.35 -19.00 -1.00
N CYS A 59 -6.56 -17.71 -1.26
CA CYS A 59 -7.87 -17.19 -1.71
C CYS A 59 -8.29 -17.76 -3.07
N GLY A 60 -7.33 -17.97 -3.98
CA GLY A 60 -7.59 -18.59 -5.29
C GLY A 60 -8.03 -20.06 -5.22
N GLN A 61 -7.85 -20.71 -4.06
CA GLN A 61 -8.32 -22.08 -3.81
C GLN A 61 -9.78 -22.13 -3.32
N ILE A 62 -10.40 -20.99 -3.02
CA ILE A 62 -11.82 -20.94 -2.64
C ILE A 62 -12.67 -21.32 -3.87
N GLU A 63 -13.58 -22.27 -3.70
CA GLU A 63 -14.41 -22.74 -4.80
C GLU A 63 -15.28 -21.61 -5.39
N PRO A 64 -15.29 -21.41 -6.72
CA PRO A 64 -16.12 -20.37 -7.35
C PRO A 64 -17.62 -20.54 -7.07
N SER A 65 -18.09 -21.79 -6.97
CA SER A 65 -19.47 -22.15 -6.60
C SER A 65 -19.86 -21.60 -5.24
N PHE A 66 -18.98 -21.75 -4.24
CA PHE A 66 -19.17 -21.23 -2.89
C PHE A 66 -19.31 -19.70 -2.91
N VAL A 67 -18.39 -19.02 -3.60
CA VAL A 67 -18.43 -17.56 -3.75
C VAL A 67 -19.72 -17.09 -4.44
N GLN A 68 -20.19 -17.81 -5.47
CA GLN A 68 -21.44 -17.44 -6.14
C GLN A 68 -22.69 -17.60 -5.26
N GLN A 69 -22.72 -18.64 -4.42
CA GLN A 69 -23.85 -18.96 -3.55
C GLN A 69 -23.97 -17.99 -2.36
N HIS A 70 -22.85 -17.38 -1.92
CA HIS A 70 -22.81 -16.51 -0.76
C HIS A 70 -22.53 -15.05 -1.14
N GLU A 71 -23.58 -14.23 -1.22
CA GLU A 71 -23.47 -12.80 -1.57
C GLU A 71 -22.53 -12.02 -0.65
N GLU A 72 -22.58 -12.27 0.66
CA GLU A 72 -21.71 -11.62 1.65
C GLU A 72 -20.22 -11.89 1.37
N VAL A 73 -19.87 -13.11 0.95
CA VAL A 73 -18.50 -13.49 0.60
C VAL A 73 -18.03 -12.74 -0.64
N ARG A 74 -18.89 -12.56 -1.64
CA ARG A 74 -18.57 -11.76 -2.84
C ARG A 74 -18.32 -10.30 -2.50
N LEU A 75 -19.22 -9.71 -1.70
CA LEU A 75 -19.11 -8.31 -1.31
C LEU A 75 -17.82 -8.09 -0.51
N PHE A 76 -17.55 -8.96 0.45
CA PHE A 76 -16.34 -8.90 1.26
C PHE A 76 -15.07 -9.06 0.42
N ALA A 77 -15.06 -9.97 -0.56
CA ALA A 77 -13.95 -10.12 -1.50
C ALA A 77 -13.73 -8.87 -2.35
N TYR A 78 -14.82 -8.27 -2.84
CA TYR A 78 -14.77 -7.02 -3.59
C TYR A 78 -14.22 -5.86 -2.76
N GLU A 79 -14.72 -5.67 -1.54
CA GLU A 79 -14.23 -4.63 -0.62
C GLU A 79 -12.76 -4.83 -0.26
N THR A 80 -12.34 -6.07 -0.05
CA THR A 80 -10.94 -6.42 0.21
C THR A 80 -10.05 -6.08 -0.99
N HIS A 81 -10.52 -6.39 -2.20
CA HIS A 81 -9.82 -6.04 -3.43
C HIS A 81 -9.69 -4.51 -3.60
N GLN A 82 -10.78 -3.76 -3.39
CA GLN A 82 -10.74 -2.30 -3.44
C GLN A 82 -9.72 -1.70 -2.47
N MET A 83 -9.65 -2.23 -1.24
CA MET A 83 -8.71 -1.75 -0.23
C MET A 83 -7.25 -2.04 -0.63
N LEU A 84 -6.97 -3.22 -1.18
CA LEU A 84 -5.64 -3.55 -1.70
C LEU A 84 -5.23 -2.64 -2.87
N THR A 85 -6.17 -2.34 -3.78
CA THR A 85 -5.93 -1.40 -4.89
C THR A 85 -5.60 0.00 -4.37
N GLN A 86 -6.34 0.50 -3.38
CA GLN A 86 -6.04 1.80 -2.76
C GLN A 86 -4.67 1.83 -2.09
N CYS A 87 -4.25 0.73 -1.45
CA CYS A 87 -2.91 0.60 -0.88
C CYS A 87 -1.83 0.66 -1.97
N ASP A 88 -2.02 -0.05 -3.08
CA ASP A 88 -1.09 -0.03 -4.23
C ASP A 88 -0.98 1.38 -4.84
N GLU A 89 -2.09 2.06 -5.09
CA GLU A 89 -2.11 3.43 -5.61
C GLU A 89 -1.36 4.41 -4.69
N THR A 90 -1.53 4.26 -3.37
CA THR A 90 -0.85 5.06 -2.35
C THR A 90 0.65 4.82 -2.38
N LEU A 91 1.07 3.56 -2.44
CA LEU A 91 2.48 3.17 -2.52
C LEU A 91 3.14 3.68 -3.80
N GLN A 92 2.49 3.54 -4.95
CA GLN A 92 2.99 4.05 -6.22
C GLN A 92 3.16 5.56 -6.18
N SER A 93 2.18 6.28 -5.63
CA SER A 93 2.25 7.73 -5.45
C SER A 93 3.43 8.13 -4.55
N ALA A 94 3.64 7.42 -3.43
CA ALA A 94 4.78 7.64 -2.55
C ALA A 94 6.12 7.40 -3.28
N MET A 95 6.24 6.31 -4.05
CA MET A 95 7.44 6.01 -4.84
C MET A 95 7.75 7.11 -5.87
N ILE A 96 6.74 7.63 -6.57
CA ILE A 96 6.89 8.73 -7.54
C ILE A 96 7.38 10.00 -6.84
N ASN A 97 6.82 10.32 -5.67
CA ASN A 97 7.23 11.47 -4.87
C ASN A 97 8.69 11.35 -4.41
N VAL A 98 9.10 10.18 -3.90
CA VAL A 98 10.49 9.93 -3.51
C VAL A 98 11.43 10.06 -4.71
N ALA A 99 11.07 9.46 -5.86
CA ALA A 99 11.88 9.57 -7.08
C ALA A 99 12.03 11.04 -7.54
N THR A 100 10.98 11.83 -7.40
CA THR A 100 10.99 13.26 -7.75
C THR A 100 11.88 14.06 -6.81
N GLU A 101 11.78 13.84 -5.50
CA GLU A 101 12.64 14.50 -4.52
C GLU A 101 14.11 14.10 -4.68
N LEU A 102 14.41 12.82 -4.98
CA LEU A 102 15.77 12.40 -5.30
C LEU A 102 16.35 13.11 -6.53
N ARG A 103 15.55 13.30 -7.58
CA ARG A 103 15.97 14.08 -8.76
C ARG A 103 16.24 15.54 -8.38
N ARG A 104 15.36 16.14 -7.59
CA ARG A 104 15.51 17.52 -7.08
C ARG A 104 16.77 17.68 -6.25
N LEU A 105 17.05 16.75 -5.34
CA LEU A 105 18.27 16.77 -4.51
C LEU A 105 19.54 16.67 -5.36
N ARG A 106 19.56 15.79 -6.37
CA ARG A 106 20.71 15.68 -7.30
C ARG A 106 20.95 16.98 -8.06
N LEU A 107 19.88 17.65 -8.52
CA LEU A 107 19.99 18.95 -9.19
C LEU A 107 20.49 20.04 -8.25
N ALA A 108 19.98 20.09 -7.02
CA ALA A 108 20.44 21.03 -6.01
C ALA A 108 21.93 20.83 -5.68
N HIS A 109 22.39 19.57 -5.62
CA HIS A 109 23.80 19.25 -5.39
C HIS A 109 24.68 19.74 -6.53
N LYS A 110 24.31 19.45 -7.79
CA LYS A 110 25.03 19.94 -8.99
C LYS A 110 25.10 21.46 -9.04
N ASN A 111 24.00 22.15 -8.73
CA ASN A 111 23.97 23.61 -8.72
C ASN A 111 24.89 24.17 -7.64
N ARG A 112 24.92 23.55 -6.45
CA ARG A 112 25.83 23.94 -5.38
C ARG A 112 27.30 23.76 -5.79
N GLU A 113 27.65 22.62 -6.40
CA GLU A 113 29.00 22.37 -6.91
C GLU A 113 29.40 23.42 -7.96
N TRP A 114 28.50 23.74 -8.89
CA TRP A 114 28.75 24.75 -9.93
C TRP A 114 28.98 26.14 -9.34
N VAL A 115 28.15 26.57 -8.38
CA VAL A 115 28.33 27.86 -7.68
C VAL A 115 29.66 27.88 -6.93
N GLN A 116 30.01 26.83 -6.20
CA GLN A 116 31.29 26.74 -5.50
C GLN A 116 32.48 26.84 -6.47
N GLN A 117 32.44 26.14 -7.61
CA GLN A 117 33.47 26.23 -8.65
C GLN A 117 33.60 27.66 -9.22
N GLN A 118 32.49 28.37 -9.40
CA GLN A 118 32.52 29.76 -9.85
C GLN A 118 33.11 30.71 -8.79
N GLU A 119 32.77 30.53 -7.51
CA GLU A 119 33.35 31.31 -6.42
C GLU A 119 34.87 31.13 -6.34
N TYR A 120 35.38 29.90 -6.44
CA TYR A 120 36.83 29.64 -6.51
C TYR A 120 37.48 30.27 -7.75
N ALA A 121 36.82 30.24 -8.92
CA ALA A 121 37.32 30.89 -10.13
C ALA A 121 37.35 32.42 -10.03
N VAL A 122 36.37 33.04 -9.37
CA VAL A 122 36.31 34.49 -9.14
C VAL A 122 37.37 34.93 -8.13
N VAL A 123 37.58 34.17 -7.05
CA VAL A 123 38.64 34.44 -6.06
C VAL A 123 40.03 34.25 -6.68
N GLY A 124 40.23 33.19 -7.46
CA GLY A 124 41.49 32.96 -8.19
C GLY A 124 41.84 34.09 -9.16
N LYS A 125 40.85 34.61 -9.90
CA LYS A 125 41.05 35.78 -10.79
C LYS A 125 41.41 37.06 -10.06
N ARG A 126 40.96 37.28 -8.81
CA ARG A 126 41.34 38.47 -8.02
C ARG A 126 42.78 38.41 -7.49
N LEU A 127 43.35 37.22 -7.33
CA LEU A 127 44.73 37.05 -6.89
C LEU A 127 45.75 37.28 -8.03
N ASP A 128 45.34 37.10 -9.29
CA ASP A 128 46.22 37.24 -10.47
C ASP A 128 46.25 38.66 -11.09
N THR A 129 45.39 39.58 -10.64
CA THR A 129 45.30 40.94 -11.21
C THR A 129 46.31 41.95 -10.64
N SER A 130 47.35 41.49 -9.91
CA SER A 130 48.31 42.36 -9.20
C SER A 130 49.74 42.29 -9.72
N ARG A 131 49.96 42.05 -11.02
CA ARG A 131 51.28 42.09 -11.65
C ARG A 131 51.40 43.16 -12.73
#